data_AF-A0A0M2UW55-F1
#
_entry.id   AF-A0A0M2UW55-F1
#
_cell.length_a   1.000
_cell.length_b   1.000
_cell.length_c   1.000
_cell.angle_alpha   90.00
_cell.angle_beta   90.00
_cell.angle_gamma   90.00
#
_symmetry.space_group_name_H-M   'P 1'
#
loop_
_entity.id
_entity.type
_entity.pdbx_description
1 polymer ?
#
loop_
_entity_poly.entity_id
_entity_poly.type
_entity_poly.pdbx_seq_one_letter_code
_entity_poly.pdbx_strand_id
1 'polypeptide(L)'
;MGACKTISIAKRALIALFAVCIMAGAVYAKDVKTVTILCNDAVPYQEVFAGFQRYLSRQRAKVNYHTYVLDDAALKPMQVMQQLKEEKADLIFAVGNKAADAVMDNVTDTPIVVSMILKNKKLMNTRNAMGVILEFPVETEFSFLRRIVPEVRRIGVIYNPKENEEKIVIAEGVAKKMGLILYAREVNNPKDLPNALKNIAKNSDVLWGIPDSMVFNAQTAKQILLFSFRNNIPFCGLSPSWVEAGASTRSVGIIRILECRAERLHGRYCRGMNQSQRRLSLPVRHGIS
;
A
#
# COMPACT_ATOMS: atom_id res chain seq x y z
N MET A 1 23.31 -73.22 -8.56
CA MET A 1 22.76 -72.33 -9.62
C MET A 1 21.57 -71.44 -9.15
N GLY A 2 21.40 -71.17 -7.85
CA GLY A 2 20.23 -70.40 -7.35
C GLY A 2 20.49 -68.94 -6.96
N ALA A 3 21.71 -68.57 -6.56
CA ALA A 3 21.99 -67.26 -5.98
C ALA A 3 22.14 -66.10 -7.00
N CYS A 4 22.45 -66.40 -8.27
CA CYS A 4 22.72 -65.38 -9.28
C CYS A 4 21.44 -64.76 -9.89
N LYS A 5 20.31 -65.50 -9.89
CA LYS A 5 19.03 -65.00 -10.43
C LYS A 5 18.30 -64.05 -9.48
N THR A 6 18.43 -64.23 -8.16
CA THR A 6 17.74 -63.44 -7.14
C THR A 6 18.24 -62.00 -7.08
N ILE A 7 19.54 -61.78 -7.31
CA ILE A 7 20.16 -60.43 -7.32
C ILE A 7 19.72 -59.61 -8.54
N SER A 8 19.48 -60.25 -9.69
CA SER A 8 19.01 -59.58 -10.91
C SER A 8 17.56 -59.09 -10.82
N ILE A 9 16.71 -59.81 -10.07
CA ILE A 9 15.30 -59.44 -9.90
C ILE A 9 15.19 -58.27 -8.91
N ALA A 10 15.98 -58.30 -7.83
CA ALA A 10 16.06 -57.23 -6.85
C ALA A 10 16.57 -55.90 -7.46
N LYS A 11 17.58 -55.93 -8.35
CA LYS A 11 18.07 -54.73 -9.05
C LYS A 11 17.03 -54.13 -10.01
N ARG A 12 16.28 -54.97 -10.74
CA ARG A 12 15.22 -54.49 -11.66
C ARG A 12 14.02 -53.92 -10.90
N ALA A 13 13.66 -54.52 -9.76
CA ALA A 13 12.63 -53.99 -8.86
C ALA A 13 13.04 -52.64 -8.24
N LEU A 14 14.30 -52.48 -7.84
CA LEU A 14 14.81 -51.22 -7.26
C LEU A 14 14.85 -50.08 -8.30
N ILE A 15 15.25 -50.37 -9.54
CA ILE A 15 15.26 -49.38 -10.64
C ILE A 15 13.83 -48.98 -11.04
N ALA A 16 12.89 -49.94 -11.06
CA ALA A 16 11.48 -49.65 -11.32
C ALA A 16 10.86 -48.80 -10.19
N LEU A 17 11.18 -49.09 -8.92
CA LEU A 17 10.72 -48.29 -7.78
C LEU A 17 11.27 -46.85 -7.83
N PHE A 18 12.54 -46.69 -8.22
CA PHE A 18 13.17 -45.38 -8.36
C PHE A 18 12.58 -44.57 -9.53
N ALA A 19 12.24 -45.21 -10.65
CA ALA A 19 11.58 -44.58 -11.79
C ALA A 19 10.13 -44.14 -11.47
N VAL A 20 9.40 -44.93 -10.68
CA VAL A 20 8.05 -44.59 -10.20
C VAL A 20 8.08 -43.42 -9.20
N CYS A 21 9.10 -43.36 -8.32
CA CYS A 21 9.29 -42.21 -7.43
C CYS A 21 9.69 -40.92 -8.16
N ILE A 22 10.42 -41.00 -9.28
CA ILE A 22 10.74 -39.82 -10.11
C ILE A 22 9.49 -39.31 -10.85
N MET A 23 8.58 -40.20 -11.29
CA MET A 23 7.29 -39.78 -11.86
C MET A 23 6.30 -39.25 -10.82
N ALA A 24 6.33 -39.73 -9.58
CA ALA A 24 5.54 -39.18 -8.48
C ALA A 24 6.09 -37.82 -7.97
N GLY A 25 7.36 -37.53 -8.26
CA GLY A 25 8.01 -36.24 -8.01
C GLY A 25 7.68 -35.15 -9.04
N ALA A 26 6.82 -35.43 -10.03
CA ALA A 26 6.09 -34.40 -10.74
C ALA A 26 5.12 -33.76 -9.75
N VAL A 27 5.66 -32.87 -8.91
CA VAL A 27 4.93 -31.88 -8.12
C VAL A 27 3.75 -31.44 -8.96
N TYR A 28 2.54 -31.74 -8.49
CA TYR A 28 1.32 -31.13 -8.99
C TYR A 28 1.52 -29.61 -8.88
N ALA A 29 2.04 -29.00 -9.95
CA ALA A 29 1.98 -27.58 -10.14
C ALA A 29 0.51 -27.29 -10.43
N LYS A 30 -0.29 -27.17 -9.36
CA LYS A 30 -1.66 -26.70 -9.48
C LYS A 30 -1.56 -25.33 -10.15
N ASP A 31 -2.10 -25.21 -11.36
CA ASP A 31 -2.19 -23.93 -12.05
C ASP A 31 -2.96 -22.98 -11.13
N VAL A 32 -2.30 -21.94 -10.63
CA VAL A 32 -2.93 -20.98 -9.72
C VAL A 32 -3.58 -19.91 -10.58
N LYS A 33 -4.90 -19.77 -10.49
CA LYS A 33 -5.62 -18.70 -11.19
C LYS A 33 -5.65 -17.45 -10.32
N THR A 34 -4.94 -16.42 -10.76
CA THR A 34 -4.91 -15.12 -10.08
C THR A 34 -5.68 -14.10 -10.90
N VAL A 35 -6.66 -13.44 -10.29
CA VAL A 35 -7.32 -12.26 -10.88
C VAL A 35 -6.70 -11.01 -10.29
N THR A 36 -6.22 -10.10 -11.14
CA THR A 36 -5.67 -8.81 -10.73
C THR A 36 -6.66 -7.70 -11.06
N ILE A 37 -6.88 -6.80 -10.12
CA ILE A 37 -7.76 -5.64 -10.31
C ILE A 37 -6.96 -4.38 -10.01
N LEU A 38 -6.77 -3.54 -11.02
CA LEU A 38 -6.09 -2.25 -10.91
C LEU A 38 -7.11 -1.12 -10.73
N CYS A 39 -6.81 -0.15 -9.88
CA CYS A 39 -7.63 1.03 -9.67
C CYS A 39 -7.76 1.90 -10.94
N ASN A 40 -6.71 1.99 -11.74
CA ASN A 40 -6.71 2.53 -13.10
C ASN A 40 -5.45 2.01 -13.82
N ASP A 41 -5.21 2.46 -15.04
CA ASP A 41 -4.09 2.02 -15.88
C ASP A 41 -2.79 2.81 -15.67
N ALA A 42 -2.73 3.69 -14.67
CA ALA A 42 -1.54 4.51 -14.42
C ALA A 42 -0.29 3.67 -14.17
N VAL A 43 0.84 4.16 -14.67
CA VAL A 43 2.16 3.49 -14.63
C VAL A 43 2.51 2.91 -13.24
N PRO A 44 2.32 3.62 -12.11
CA PRO A 44 2.68 3.08 -10.80
C PRO A 44 1.96 1.76 -10.45
N TYR A 45 0.68 1.62 -10.83
CA TYR A 45 -0.08 0.40 -10.58
C TYR A 45 0.39 -0.76 -11.47
N GLN A 46 0.74 -0.47 -12.72
CA GLN A 46 1.29 -1.46 -13.64
C GLN A 46 2.66 -1.96 -13.17
N GLU A 47 3.53 -1.08 -12.66
CA GLU A 47 4.85 -1.45 -12.13
C GLU A 47 4.75 -2.38 -10.92
N VAL A 48 3.83 -2.10 -10.00
CA VAL A 48 3.56 -2.98 -8.85
C VAL A 48 3.03 -4.33 -9.30
N PHE A 49 2.12 -4.36 -10.27
CA PHE A 49 1.64 -5.61 -10.85
C PHE A 49 2.75 -6.41 -11.54
N ALA A 50 3.59 -5.77 -12.36
CA ALA A 50 4.74 -6.41 -12.99
C ALA A 50 5.72 -6.97 -11.95
N GLY A 51 5.94 -6.26 -10.83
CA GLY A 51 6.72 -6.74 -9.70
C GLY A 51 6.14 -8.01 -9.07
N PHE A 52 4.81 -8.04 -8.88
CA PHE A 52 4.09 -9.20 -8.37
C PHE A 52 4.19 -10.41 -9.31
N GLN A 53 4.02 -10.21 -10.62
CA GLN A 53 4.20 -11.26 -11.63
C GLN A 53 5.62 -11.84 -11.61
N ARG A 54 6.65 -10.99 -11.52
CA ARG A 54 8.05 -11.43 -11.41
C ARG A 54 8.31 -12.23 -10.14
N TYR A 55 7.69 -11.85 -9.02
CA TYR A 55 7.82 -12.58 -7.76
C TYR A 55 7.25 -13.99 -7.88
N LEU A 56 6.02 -14.14 -8.40
CA LEU A 56 5.37 -15.43 -8.55
C LEU A 56 6.06 -16.33 -9.58
N SER A 57 6.53 -15.76 -10.69
CA SER A 57 7.28 -16.51 -11.71
C SER A 57 8.56 -17.13 -11.15
N ARG A 58 9.24 -16.46 -10.21
CA ARG A 58 10.44 -17.00 -9.53
C ARG A 58 10.13 -18.17 -8.60
N GLN A 59 8.89 -18.27 -8.08
CA GLN A 59 8.46 -19.37 -7.23
C GLN A 59 8.12 -20.65 -8.03
N ARG A 60 8.36 -20.66 -9.36
CA ARG A 60 8.03 -21.77 -10.28
C ARG A 60 6.55 -22.17 -10.27
N ALA A 61 5.67 -21.29 -9.79
CA ALA A 61 4.23 -21.47 -9.91
C ALA A 61 3.81 -21.15 -11.35
N LYS A 62 3.06 -22.04 -11.98
CA LYS A 62 2.36 -21.73 -13.23
C LYS A 62 1.11 -20.92 -12.86
N VAL A 63 1.15 -19.63 -13.15
CA VAL A 63 0.10 -18.68 -12.74
C VAL A 63 -0.57 -18.12 -13.97
N ASN A 64 -1.90 -18.25 -14.02
CA ASN A 64 -2.72 -17.59 -15.02
C ASN A 64 -3.20 -16.26 -14.44
N TYR A 65 -2.85 -15.16 -15.11
CA TYR A 65 -3.25 -13.83 -14.72
C TYR A 65 -4.41 -13.35 -15.60
N HIS A 66 -5.50 -12.94 -14.98
CA HIS A 66 -6.53 -12.14 -15.66
C HIS A 66 -6.58 -10.77 -15.02
N THR A 67 -6.46 -9.71 -15.82
CA THR A 67 -6.33 -8.34 -15.30
C THR A 67 -7.54 -7.50 -15.70
N TYR A 68 -8.15 -6.86 -14.69
CA TYR A 68 -9.20 -5.87 -14.86
C TYR A 68 -8.69 -4.50 -14.42
N VAL A 69 -9.17 -3.45 -15.09
CA VAL A 69 -8.89 -2.05 -14.75
C VAL A 69 -10.20 -1.36 -14.44
N LEU A 70 -10.31 -0.80 -13.23
CA LEU A 70 -11.47 -0.04 -12.77
C LEU A 70 -11.34 1.44 -13.17
N ASP A 71 -11.21 1.70 -14.46
CA ASP A 71 -11.29 3.07 -14.97
C ASP A 71 -12.76 3.50 -15.12
N ASP A 72 -13.05 4.79 -14.93
CA ASP A 72 -14.39 5.34 -15.06
C ASP A 72 -14.92 5.24 -16.52
N ALA A 73 -14.01 5.06 -17.50
CA ALA A 73 -14.31 4.76 -18.91
C ALA A 73 -14.37 3.25 -19.24
N ALA A 74 -13.97 2.36 -18.33
CA ALA A 74 -13.90 0.92 -18.53
C ALA A 74 -15.08 0.17 -17.89
N LEU A 75 -14.90 -1.14 -17.61
CA LEU A 75 -15.92 -1.97 -16.96
C LEU A 75 -16.29 -1.40 -15.58
N LYS A 76 -17.59 -1.24 -15.34
CA LYS A 76 -18.08 -0.77 -14.03
C LYS A 76 -17.69 -1.79 -12.94
N PRO A 77 -17.42 -1.37 -11.69
CA PRO A 77 -17.06 -2.28 -10.60
C PRO A 77 -17.99 -3.48 -10.46
N MET A 78 -19.31 -3.30 -10.62
CA MET A 78 -20.27 -4.40 -10.58
C MET A 78 -20.06 -5.47 -11.66
N GLN A 79 -19.69 -5.08 -12.88
CA GLN A 79 -19.47 -6.02 -13.98
C GLN A 79 -18.20 -6.83 -13.75
N VAL A 80 -17.12 -6.19 -13.29
CA VAL A 80 -15.88 -6.87 -12.92
C VAL A 80 -16.14 -7.87 -11.78
N MET A 81 -16.95 -7.50 -10.78
CA MET A 81 -17.27 -8.41 -9.67
C MET A 81 -18.10 -9.63 -10.12
N GLN A 82 -19.00 -9.46 -11.08
CA GLN A 82 -19.77 -10.56 -11.65
C GLN A 82 -18.85 -11.56 -12.38
N GLN A 83 -17.96 -11.06 -13.23
CA GLN A 83 -16.99 -11.89 -13.94
C GLN A 83 -16.04 -12.60 -12.97
N LEU A 84 -15.61 -11.91 -11.92
CA LEU A 84 -14.73 -12.47 -10.91
C LEU A 84 -15.36 -13.67 -10.15
N LYS A 85 -16.67 -13.63 -9.90
CA LYS A 85 -17.41 -14.76 -9.28
C LYS A 85 -17.45 -15.97 -10.20
N GLU A 86 -17.64 -15.76 -11.50
CA GLU A 86 -17.70 -16.81 -12.51
C GLU A 86 -16.32 -17.45 -12.74
N GLU A 87 -15.26 -16.66 -12.59
CA GLU A 87 -13.90 -17.07 -12.87
C GLU A 87 -13.27 -18.00 -11.83
N LYS A 88 -13.85 -18.12 -10.62
CA LYS A 88 -13.35 -18.96 -9.53
C LYS A 88 -11.83 -18.81 -9.30
N ALA A 89 -11.38 -17.58 -9.06
CA ALA A 89 -9.97 -17.30 -8.78
C ALA A 89 -9.49 -18.00 -7.49
N ASP A 90 -8.25 -18.49 -7.49
CA ASP A 90 -7.57 -18.98 -6.29
C ASP A 90 -7.03 -17.82 -5.43
N LEU A 91 -6.75 -16.67 -6.06
CA LEU A 91 -6.20 -15.47 -5.42
C LEU A 91 -6.65 -14.21 -6.18
N ILE A 92 -6.98 -13.15 -5.44
CA ILE A 92 -7.27 -11.84 -6.01
C ILE A 92 -6.19 -10.85 -5.58
N PHE A 93 -5.57 -10.18 -6.53
CA PHE A 93 -4.60 -9.12 -6.28
C PHE A 93 -5.21 -7.76 -6.64
N ALA A 94 -5.57 -6.95 -5.64
CA ALA A 94 -6.17 -5.64 -5.83
C ALA A 94 -5.13 -4.53 -5.60
N VAL A 95 -5.01 -3.60 -6.53
CA VAL A 95 -4.01 -2.52 -6.49
C VAL A 95 -4.71 -1.16 -6.49
N GLY A 96 -4.57 -0.40 -5.41
CA GLY A 96 -5.19 0.90 -5.18
C GLY A 96 -6.53 0.84 -4.43
N ASN A 97 -6.94 1.96 -3.83
CA ASN A 97 -8.07 2.01 -2.89
C ASN A 97 -9.41 1.56 -3.53
N LYS A 98 -9.75 2.06 -4.74
CA LYS A 98 -11.01 1.67 -5.42
C LYS A 98 -11.10 0.17 -5.65
N ALA A 99 -10.00 -0.45 -6.11
CA ALA A 99 -9.93 -1.89 -6.35
C ALA A 99 -10.03 -2.69 -5.06
N ALA A 100 -9.33 -2.27 -4.02
CA ALA A 100 -9.37 -2.92 -2.71
C ALA A 100 -10.79 -2.87 -2.12
N ASP A 101 -11.44 -1.70 -2.11
CA ASP A 101 -12.80 -1.55 -1.60
C ASP A 101 -13.80 -2.39 -2.40
N ALA A 102 -13.74 -2.35 -3.74
CA ALA A 102 -14.64 -3.12 -4.60
C ALA A 102 -14.55 -4.62 -4.32
N VAL A 103 -13.33 -5.17 -4.17
CA VAL A 103 -13.15 -6.60 -3.92
C VAL A 103 -13.55 -6.97 -2.48
N MET A 104 -13.12 -6.20 -1.48
CA MET A 104 -13.44 -6.48 -0.08
C MET A 104 -14.95 -6.39 0.23
N ASP A 105 -15.68 -5.54 -0.50
CA ASP A 105 -17.14 -5.40 -0.34
C ASP A 105 -17.92 -6.55 -1.02
N ASN A 106 -17.33 -7.28 -1.96
CA ASN A 106 -18.05 -8.25 -2.80
C ASN A 106 -17.53 -9.70 -2.72
N VAL A 107 -16.36 -9.92 -2.11
CA VAL A 107 -15.69 -11.23 -2.08
C VAL A 107 -15.32 -11.62 -0.65
N THR A 108 -15.91 -12.71 -0.17
CA THR A 108 -15.69 -13.21 1.21
C THR A 108 -14.85 -14.49 1.28
N ASP A 109 -14.83 -15.28 0.20
CA ASP A 109 -14.35 -16.68 0.26
C ASP A 109 -12.98 -16.86 -0.40
N THR A 110 -12.62 -15.99 -1.35
CA THR A 110 -11.33 -16.03 -2.04
C THR A 110 -10.30 -15.17 -1.31
N PRO A 111 -9.05 -15.62 -1.10
CA PRO A 111 -7.99 -14.79 -0.55
C PRO A 111 -7.72 -13.53 -1.38
N ILE A 112 -7.62 -12.38 -0.71
CA ILE A 112 -7.38 -11.07 -1.30
C ILE A 112 -6.03 -10.55 -0.83
N VAL A 113 -5.21 -10.09 -1.78
CA VAL A 113 -3.97 -9.35 -1.51
C VAL A 113 -4.14 -7.94 -2.03
N VAL A 114 -4.04 -6.95 -1.15
CA VAL A 114 -4.14 -5.54 -1.50
C VAL A 114 -2.76 -4.87 -1.50
N SER A 115 -2.54 -3.95 -2.43
CA SER A 115 -1.32 -3.14 -2.48
C SER A 115 -1.62 -1.72 -2.96
N MET A 116 -0.70 -0.80 -2.73
CA MET A 116 -0.85 0.62 -3.07
C MET A 116 -2.09 1.30 -2.49
N ILE A 117 -2.50 0.88 -1.30
CA ILE A 117 -3.63 1.48 -0.58
C ILE A 117 -3.14 2.37 0.55
N LEU A 118 -3.88 3.43 0.84
CA LEU A 118 -3.67 4.21 2.07
C LEU A 118 -4.35 3.47 3.25
N LYS A 119 -4.15 3.94 4.49
CA LYS A 119 -4.76 3.34 5.69
C LYS A 119 -6.25 3.09 5.45
N ASN A 120 -6.64 1.83 5.43
CA ASN A 120 -8.01 1.39 5.18
C ASN A 120 -8.46 0.50 6.36
N LYS A 121 -9.37 1.02 7.19
CA LYS A 121 -9.92 0.28 8.34
C LYS A 121 -10.63 -1.01 7.90
N LYS A 122 -11.15 -1.08 6.67
CA LYS A 122 -11.77 -2.31 6.14
C LYS A 122 -10.77 -3.46 6.06
N LEU A 123 -9.53 -3.21 5.64
CA LEU A 123 -8.51 -4.26 5.53
C LEU A 123 -8.29 -4.99 6.87
N MET A 124 -8.31 -4.26 7.98
CA MET A 124 -8.11 -4.85 9.32
C MET A 124 -9.30 -5.71 9.76
N ASN A 125 -10.48 -5.48 9.20
CA ASN A 125 -11.72 -6.17 9.56
C ASN A 125 -12.10 -7.28 8.56
N THR A 126 -11.49 -7.29 7.37
CA THR A 126 -11.77 -8.28 6.32
C THR A 126 -10.90 -9.52 6.49
N ARG A 127 -11.52 -10.63 6.91
CA ARG A 127 -10.85 -11.89 7.29
C ARG A 127 -10.01 -12.52 6.17
N ASN A 128 -10.45 -12.41 4.92
CA ASN A 128 -9.80 -12.99 3.75
C ASN A 128 -8.86 -12.02 3.04
N ALA A 129 -8.60 -10.83 3.61
CA ALA A 129 -7.74 -9.82 3.00
C ALA A 129 -6.43 -9.60 3.77
N MET A 130 -5.34 -9.44 3.03
CA MET A 130 -4.02 -9.04 3.53
C MET A 130 -3.40 -8.02 2.58
N GLY A 131 -2.45 -7.21 3.03
CA GLY A 131 -1.81 -6.30 2.09
C GLY A 131 -0.75 -5.37 2.62
N VAL A 132 -0.20 -4.59 1.68
CA VAL A 132 0.83 -3.59 1.93
C VAL A 132 0.19 -2.20 1.81
N ILE A 133 0.17 -1.48 2.92
CA ILE A 133 -0.30 -0.10 2.99
C ILE A 133 0.84 0.88 2.66
N LEU A 134 0.53 1.93 1.92
CA LEU A 134 1.42 3.06 1.64
C LEU A 134 1.34 4.06 2.80
N GLU A 135 1.89 3.65 3.94
CA GLU A 135 2.06 4.55 5.08
C GLU A 135 3.52 4.62 5.47
N PHE A 136 4.04 5.84 5.61
CA PHE A 136 5.38 6.06 6.14
C PHE A 136 5.29 6.16 7.67
N PRO A 137 6.23 5.57 8.42
CA PRO A 137 6.32 5.80 9.84
C PRO A 137 6.49 7.30 10.13
N VAL A 138 5.80 7.82 11.14
CA VAL A 138 5.84 9.26 11.48
C VAL A 138 7.26 9.77 11.70
N GLU A 139 8.13 8.95 12.29
CA GLU A 139 9.54 9.29 12.49
C GLU A 139 10.29 9.53 11.17
N THR A 140 9.93 8.78 10.12
CA THR A 140 10.48 8.99 8.78
C THR A 140 9.97 10.29 8.18
N GLU A 141 8.67 10.58 8.34
CA GLU A 141 8.06 11.82 7.87
C GLU A 141 8.67 13.04 8.57
N PHE A 142 8.82 13.03 9.89
CA PHE A 142 9.41 14.13 10.65
C PHE A 142 10.91 14.29 10.38
N SER A 143 11.64 13.20 10.20
CA SER A 143 13.04 13.25 9.77
C SER A 143 13.17 13.90 8.39
N PHE A 144 12.20 13.67 7.51
CA PHE A 144 12.14 14.31 6.21
C PHE A 144 11.79 15.80 6.30
N LEU A 145 10.82 16.17 7.14
CA LEU A 145 10.49 17.58 7.42
C LEU A 145 11.74 18.34 7.88
N ARG A 146 12.51 17.78 8.81
CA ARG A 146 13.75 18.38 9.30
C ARG A 146 14.85 18.50 8.24
N ARG A 147 14.84 17.66 7.20
CA ARG A 147 15.79 17.81 6.08
C ARG A 147 15.41 18.94 5.13
N ILE A 148 14.14 19.32 5.09
CA ILE A 148 13.60 20.34 4.19
C ILE A 148 13.56 21.69 4.88
N VAL A 149 13.19 21.68 6.16
CA VAL A 149 13.19 22.83 7.05
C VAL A 149 14.14 22.50 8.22
N PRO A 150 15.46 22.70 8.06
CA PRO A 150 16.47 22.34 9.07
C PRO A 150 16.24 22.93 10.46
N GLU A 151 15.63 24.11 10.50
CA GLU A 151 15.35 24.85 11.73
C GLU A 151 13.97 24.54 12.34
N VAL A 152 13.24 23.55 11.80
CA VAL A 152 11.91 23.19 12.31
C VAL A 152 11.97 22.83 13.79
N ARG A 153 11.12 23.49 14.59
CA ARG A 153 10.88 23.14 16.00
C ARG A 153 9.42 22.79 16.24
N ARG A 154 8.51 23.39 15.45
CA ARG A 154 7.07 23.35 15.65
C ARG A 154 6.39 22.87 14.38
N ILE A 155 5.74 21.71 14.46
CA ILE A 155 5.00 21.10 13.35
C ILE A 155 3.51 21.34 13.60
N GLY A 156 2.81 21.95 12.65
CA GLY A 156 1.36 22.10 12.69
C GLY A 156 0.66 21.00 11.89
N VAL A 157 -0.41 20.42 12.42
CA VAL A 157 -1.23 19.43 11.71
C VAL A 157 -2.71 19.69 11.98
N ILE A 158 -3.50 19.71 10.91
CA ILE A 158 -4.97 19.76 10.98
C ILE A 158 -5.49 18.40 10.58
N TYR A 159 -6.41 17.84 11.34
CA TYR A 159 -6.90 16.48 11.10
C TYR A 159 -8.35 16.29 11.54
N ASN A 160 -9.02 15.31 10.96
CA ASN A 160 -10.29 14.79 11.43
C ASN A 160 -10.04 13.68 12.48
N PRO A 161 -10.48 13.86 13.73
CA PRO A 161 -10.24 12.86 14.78
C PRO A 161 -10.87 11.49 14.48
N LYS A 162 -11.93 11.43 13.67
CA LYS A 162 -12.54 10.14 13.26
C LYS A 162 -11.60 9.27 12.43
N GLU A 163 -10.68 9.88 11.69
CA GLU A 163 -9.75 9.22 10.78
C GLU A 163 -8.36 9.05 11.39
N ASN A 164 -7.86 10.10 12.04
CA ASN A 164 -6.43 10.28 12.27
C ASN A 164 -6.00 10.36 13.75
N GLU A 165 -6.92 10.22 14.71
CA GLU A 165 -6.61 10.35 16.16
C GLU A 165 -5.44 9.47 16.61
N GLU A 166 -5.48 8.18 16.28
CA GLU A 166 -4.39 7.24 16.62
C GLU A 166 -3.03 7.69 16.06
N LYS A 167 -3.02 8.25 14.83
CA LYS A 167 -1.80 8.70 14.17
C LYS A 167 -1.25 9.94 14.86
N ILE A 168 -2.12 10.84 15.33
CA ILE A 168 -1.73 12.04 16.07
C ILE A 168 -1.11 11.67 17.41
N VAL A 169 -1.71 10.73 18.17
CA VAL A 169 -1.13 10.25 19.43
C VAL A 169 0.28 9.67 19.23
N ILE A 170 0.47 8.85 18.18
CA ILE A 170 1.79 8.32 17.81
C ILE A 170 2.75 9.48 17.45
N ALA A 171 2.26 10.45 16.67
CA ALA A 171 3.05 11.57 16.21
C ALA A 171 3.50 12.49 17.35
N GLU A 172 2.68 12.73 18.36
CA GLU A 172 3.06 13.49 19.55
C GLU A 172 4.21 12.80 20.30
N GLY A 173 4.12 11.48 20.47
CA GLY A 173 5.18 10.68 21.09
C GLY A 173 6.49 10.73 20.30
N VAL A 174 6.41 10.66 18.97
CA VAL A 174 7.58 10.78 18.09
C VAL A 174 8.16 12.21 18.10
N ALA A 175 7.31 13.24 18.02
CA ALA A 175 7.74 14.64 18.09
C ALA A 175 8.55 14.90 19.37
N LYS A 176 8.02 14.47 20.52
CA LYS A 176 8.69 14.62 21.81
C LYS A 176 10.07 13.94 21.84
N LYS A 177 10.17 12.71 21.32
CA LYS A 177 11.46 11.99 21.21
C LYS A 177 12.47 12.70 20.31
N MET A 178 11.99 13.39 19.29
CA MET A 178 12.82 14.13 18.32
C MET A 178 13.12 15.57 18.75
N GLY A 179 12.63 16.03 19.91
CA GLY A 179 12.78 17.42 20.36
C GLY A 179 11.93 18.42 19.57
N LEU A 180 10.83 17.96 18.97
CA LEU A 180 9.88 18.74 18.20
C LEU A 180 8.59 18.95 19.01
N ILE A 181 7.85 20.00 18.69
CA ILE A 181 6.53 20.29 19.24
C ILE A 181 5.50 20.07 18.14
N LEU A 182 4.50 19.21 18.38
CA LEU A 182 3.38 19.01 17.48
C LEU A 182 2.18 19.87 17.94
N TYR A 183 1.73 20.77 17.08
CA TYR A 183 0.51 21.55 17.25
C TYR A 183 -0.60 20.90 16.41
N ALA A 184 -1.30 19.96 17.02
CA ALA A 184 -2.46 19.29 16.44
C ALA A 184 -3.73 20.14 16.61
N ARG A 185 -4.53 20.25 15.54
CA ARG A 185 -5.88 20.84 15.58
C ARG A 185 -6.89 19.94 14.91
N GLU A 186 -7.86 19.53 15.71
CA GLU A 186 -9.01 18.77 15.24
C GLU A 186 -9.97 19.65 14.44
N VAL A 187 -10.53 19.07 13.38
CA VAL A 187 -11.61 19.64 12.57
C VAL A 187 -12.68 18.58 12.35
N ASN A 188 -13.89 18.85 12.82
CA ASN A 188 -15.05 17.95 12.65
C ASN A 188 -15.95 18.34 11.47
N ASN A 189 -15.76 19.55 10.91
CA ASN A 189 -16.50 20.06 9.77
C ASN A 189 -15.60 20.91 8.86
N PRO A 190 -15.66 20.77 7.52
CA PRO A 190 -14.88 21.61 6.59
C PRO A 190 -15.00 23.13 6.83
N LYS A 191 -16.14 23.60 7.37
CA LYS A 191 -16.36 25.03 7.70
C LYS A 191 -15.42 25.57 8.79
N ASP A 192 -14.87 24.70 9.64
CA ASP A 192 -13.98 25.10 10.74
C ASP A 192 -12.52 25.24 10.29
N LEU A 193 -12.19 24.72 9.09
CA LEU A 193 -10.84 24.72 8.54
C LEU A 193 -10.18 26.11 8.48
N PRO A 194 -10.84 27.20 8.05
CA PRO A 194 -10.23 28.54 8.05
C PRO A 194 -9.78 28.98 9.45
N ASN A 195 -10.55 28.67 10.49
CA ASN A 195 -10.23 29.02 11.87
C ASN A 195 -9.08 28.15 12.40
N ALA A 196 -9.10 26.84 12.11
CA ALA A 196 -8.02 25.92 12.46
C ALA A 196 -6.68 26.36 11.85
N LEU A 197 -6.68 26.74 10.56
CA LEU A 197 -5.49 27.27 9.87
C LEU A 197 -4.94 28.53 10.54
N LYS A 198 -5.80 29.51 10.85
CA LYS A 198 -5.39 30.74 11.56
C LYS A 198 -4.75 30.45 12.93
N ASN A 199 -5.25 29.47 13.66
CA ASN A 199 -4.73 29.09 14.98
C ASN A 199 -3.36 28.39 14.87
N ILE A 200 -3.19 27.53 13.87
CA ILE A 200 -1.94 26.80 13.66
C ILE A 200 -0.82 27.69 13.13
N ALA A 201 -1.15 28.68 12.28
CA ALA A 201 -0.15 29.56 11.68
C ALA A 201 0.72 30.31 12.69
N LYS A 202 0.12 30.72 13.81
CA LYS A 202 0.83 31.46 14.85
C LYS A 202 1.88 30.63 15.58
N ASN A 203 1.74 29.30 15.51
CA ASN A 203 2.45 28.38 16.40
C ASN A 203 3.30 27.36 15.64
N SER A 204 3.34 27.38 14.31
CA SER A 204 3.96 26.30 13.52
C SER A 204 4.99 26.85 12.53
N ASP A 205 6.14 26.18 12.43
CA ASP A 205 7.20 26.49 11.47
C ASP A 205 6.96 25.76 10.14
N VAL A 206 6.21 24.66 10.17
CA VAL A 206 5.84 23.86 9.00
C VAL A 206 4.46 23.25 9.21
N LEU A 207 3.69 23.11 8.14
CA LEU A 207 2.45 22.34 8.11
C LEU A 207 2.73 20.93 7.59
N TRP A 208 2.42 19.94 8.41
CA TRP A 208 2.43 18.53 8.05
C TRP A 208 1.03 18.11 7.58
N GLY A 209 0.92 17.84 6.28
CA GLY A 209 -0.27 17.34 5.63
C GLY A 209 -0.29 15.82 5.67
N ILE A 210 -1.34 15.28 6.29
CA ILE A 210 -1.63 13.84 6.33
C ILE A 210 -2.83 13.53 5.44
N PRO A 211 -2.94 12.30 4.91
CA PRO A 211 -4.14 11.88 4.19
C PRO A 211 -5.36 11.98 5.10
N ASP A 212 -6.33 12.81 4.72
CA ASP A 212 -7.53 13.06 5.50
C ASP A 212 -8.65 13.45 4.53
N SER A 213 -9.75 12.68 4.52
CA SER A 213 -10.80 12.85 3.52
C SER A 213 -11.55 14.18 3.67
N MET A 214 -11.56 14.76 4.87
CA MET A 214 -12.24 16.00 5.19
C MET A 214 -11.33 17.23 5.09
N VAL A 215 -10.13 17.12 5.63
CA VAL A 215 -9.19 18.24 5.72
C VAL A 215 -8.41 18.42 4.43
N PHE A 216 -8.01 17.32 3.76
CA PHE A 216 -7.15 17.35 2.58
C PHE A 216 -7.82 16.67 1.37
N ASN A 217 -8.77 17.38 0.74
CA ASN A 217 -9.44 16.97 -0.49
C ASN A 217 -9.35 18.06 -1.57
N ALA A 218 -9.89 17.77 -2.76
CA ALA A 218 -9.84 18.68 -3.91
C ALA A 218 -10.46 20.06 -3.61
N GLN A 219 -11.46 20.12 -2.73
CA GLN A 219 -12.16 21.35 -2.36
C GLN A 219 -11.35 22.20 -1.37
N THR A 220 -10.66 21.58 -0.41
CA THR A 220 -9.93 22.28 0.66
C THR A 220 -8.45 22.53 0.34
N ALA A 221 -7.84 21.74 -0.55
CA ALA A 221 -6.41 21.81 -0.86
C ALA A 221 -5.95 23.22 -1.28
N LYS A 222 -6.69 23.85 -2.21
CA LYS A 222 -6.38 25.21 -2.69
C LYS A 222 -6.35 26.23 -1.55
N GLN A 223 -7.28 26.13 -0.60
CA GLN A 223 -7.34 27.03 0.55
C GLN A 223 -6.12 26.84 1.46
N ILE A 224 -5.73 25.60 1.74
CA ILE A 224 -4.58 25.29 2.62
C ILE A 224 -3.28 25.77 1.98
N LEU A 225 -3.09 25.52 0.69
CA LEU A 225 -1.90 25.97 -0.06
C LEU A 225 -1.80 27.49 -0.14
N LEU A 226 -2.90 28.18 -0.46
CA LEU A 226 -2.93 29.65 -0.48
C LEU A 226 -2.67 30.24 0.92
N PHE A 227 -3.19 29.61 1.96
CA PHE A 227 -2.96 30.04 3.34
C PHE A 227 -1.50 29.86 3.74
N SER A 228 -0.92 28.69 3.48
CA SER A 228 0.50 28.38 3.68
C SER A 228 1.39 29.42 2.97
N PHE A 229 1.09 29.72 1.71
CA PHE A 229 1.80 30.73 0.93
C PHE A 229 1.70 32.13 1.53
N ARG A 230 0.49 32.59 1.87
CA ARG A 230 0.26 33.94 2.41
C ARG A 230 0.90 34.16 3.78
N ASN A 231 1.05 33.11 4.58
CA ASN A 231 1.64 33.19 5.91
C ASN A 231 3.12 32.78 5.94
N ASN A 232 3.73 32.48 4.79
CA ASN A 232 5.10 31.98 4.66
C ASN A 232 5.39 30.75 5.53
N ILE A 233 4.43 29.82 5.63
CA ILE A 233 4.60 28.58 6.39
C ILE A 233 4.71 27.43 5.38
N PRO A 234 5.86 26.78 5.24
CA PRO A 234 6.03 25.61 4.37
C PRO A 234 4.94 24.56 4.62
N PHE A 235 4.39 23.98 3.55
CA PHE A 235 3.44 22.87 3.62
C PHE A 235 4.05 21.62 3.01
N CYS A 236 3.96 20.50 3.74
CA CYS A 236 4.50 19.21 3.34
C CYS A 236 3.40 18.13 3.36
N GLY A 237 2.96 17.67 2.19
CA GLY A 237 1.92 16.64 2.03
C GLY A 237 2.25 15.60 0.96
N LEU A 238 1.43 14.54 0.88
CA LEU A 238 1.72 13.26 0.20
C LEU A 238 1.15 13.03 -1.24
N SER A 239 0.69 14.01 -2.04
CA SER A 239 0.18 13.68 -3.41
C SER A 239 0.43 14.73 -4.52
N PRO A 240 0.78 14.26 -5.75
CA PRO A 240 0.89 15.07 -6.98
C PRO A 240 -0.40 15.75 -7.45
N SER A 241 -1.58 15.14 -7.21
CA SER A 241 -2.88 15.72 -7.63
C SER A 241 -3.22 17.05 -6.94
N TRP A 242 -2.43 17.44 -5.94
CA TRP A 242 -2.58 18.68 -5.18
C TRP A 242 -1.65 19.80 -5.68
N VAL A 243 -0.65 19.46 -6.48
CA VAL A 243 0.27 20.41 -7.12
C VAL A 243 -0.39 21.10 -8.31
N GLU A 244 -1.21 20.38 -9.08
CA GLU A 244 -1.97 20.95 -10.20
C GLU A 244 -2.97 22.03 -9.76
N ALA A 245 -3.54 21.92 -8.55
CA ALA A 245 -4.44 22.93 -7.99
C ALA A 245 -3.73 24.23 -7.53
N GLY A 246 -2.39 24.25 -7.49
CA GLY A 246 -1.56 25.40 -7.09
C GLY A 246 -0.49 25.82 -8.11
N ALA A 247 -0.37 25.12 -9.25
CA ALA A 247 0.69 25.29 -10.23
C ALA A 247 0.48 26.48 -11.19
N SER A 248 0.32 27.70 -10.66
CA SER A 248 0.35 28.91 -11.49
C SER A 248 1.26 30.02 -10.99
N THR A 249 2.01 29.84 -9.90
CA THR A 249 2.96 30.87 -9.44
C THR A 249 4.28 30.28 -9.02
N ARG A 250 5.35 30.87 -9.56
CA ARG A 250 6.79 30.52 -9.61
C ARG A 250 7.49 30.26 -8.25
N SER A 251 6.75 30.09 -7.16
CA SER A 251 7.27 29.82 -5.80
C SER A 251 7.08 28.37 -5.33
N VAL A 252 6.73 27.44 -6.24
CA VAL A 252 6.62 25.98 -6.02
C VAL A 252 8.00 25.29 -5.87
N GLY A 253 8.96 25.95 -5.23
CA GLY A 253 10.30 25.38 -4.99
C GLY A 253 10.28 24.30 -3.90
N ILE A 254 9.60 24.56 -2.78
CA ILE A 254 9.59 23.68 -1.60
C ILE A 254 8.69 22.45 -1.79
N ILE A 255 7.55 22.60 -2.47
CA ILE A 255 6.60 21.50 -2.71
C ILE A 255 7.18 20.48 -3.71
N ARG A 256 7.86 20.95 -4.76
CA ARG A 256 8.44 20.09 -5.81
C ARG A 256 9.68 19.29 -5.34
N ILE A 257 10.37 19.77 -4.29
CA ILE A 257 11.50 19.05 -3.67
C ILE A 257 11.03 17.82 -2.88
N LEU A 258 9.80 17.84 -2.33
CA LEU A 258 9.20 16.70 -1.63
C LEU A 258 8.96 15.51 -2.58
N GLU A 259 8.45 15.78 -3.78
CA GLU A 259 8.09 14.78 -4.81
C GLU A 259 9.30 13.93 -5.22
N CYS A 260 10.38 14.58 -5.66
CA CYS A 260 11.51 13.89 -6.29
C CYS A 260 12.35 13.06 -5.29
N ARG A 261 12.18 13.31 -3.99
CA ARG A 261 12.85 12.60 -2.90
C ARG A 261 11.96 11.55 -2.24
N ALA A 262 10.66 11.78 -2.10
CA ALA A 262 9.72 10.80 -1.54
C ALA A 262 9.60 9.56 -2.42
N GLU A 263 9.54 9.71 -3.76
CA GLU A 263 9.55 8.57 -4.69
C GLU A 263 10.87 7.78 -4.65
N ARG A 264 12.01 8.49 -4.60
CA ARG A 264 13.34 7.88 -4.42
C ARG A 264 13.51 7.22 -3.06
N LEU A 265 12.92 7.78 -2.01
CA LEU A 265 12.92 7.23 -0.65
C LEU A 265 11.99 6.02 -0.55
N HIS A 266 10.82 6.02 -1.18
CA HIS A 266 9.94 4.86 -1.28
C HIS A 266 10.67 3.71 -2.00
N GLY A 267 11.30 4.00 -3.14
CA GLY A 267 12.13 3.03 -3.86
C GLY A 267 13.35 2.53 -3.07
N ARG A 268 13.89 3.29 -2.11
CA ARG A 268 14.97 2.84 -1.20
C ARG A 268 14.45 2.13 0.06
N TYR A 269 13.31 2.55 0.59
CA TYR A 269 12.62 1.96 1.74
C TYR A 269 12.13 0.55 1.38
N CYS A 270 11.50 0.38 0.22
CA CYS A 270 11.13 -0.94 -0.30
C CYS A 270 12.35 -1.86 -0.55
N ARG A 271 13.54 -1.29 -0.81
CA ARG A 271 14.80 -2.03 -0.95
C ARG A 271 15.46 -2.38 0.39
N GLY A 272 15.18 -1.62 1.45
CA GLY A 272 15.82 -1.74 2.77
C GLY A 272 15.08 -2.60 3.80
N MET A 273 13.92 -3.17 3.47
CA MET A 273 13.16 -4.01 4.40
C MET A 273 13.88 -5.32 4.74
N ASN A 274 14.17 -5.55 6.03
CA ASN A 274 14.66 -6.82 6.56
C ASN A 274 13.62 -7.95 6.42
N GLN A 275 14.06 -9.21 6.29
CA GLN A 275 13.22 -10.39 6.10
C GLN A 275 12.12 -10.57 7.18
N SER A 276 12.30 -10.02 8.38
CA SER A 276 11.32 -10.07 9.47
C SER A 276 10.09 -9.20 9.23
N GLN A 277 10.23 -8.05 8.56
CA GLN A 277 9.10 -7.19 8.17
C GLN A 277 8.39 -7.68 6.89
N ARG A 278 9.03 -8.57 6.11
CA ARG A 278 8.38 -9.32 5.01
C ARG A 278 7.47 -10.46 5.50
N ARG A 279 7.47 -10.75 6.81
CA ARG A 279 6.74 -11.85 7.46
C ARG A 279 5.49 -11.37 8.20
N LEU A 280 4.69 -10.47 7.62
CA LEU A 280 3.26 -10.50 7.96
C LEU A 280 2.66 -11.71 7.21
N SER A 281 2.54 -12.78 7.99
CA SER A 281 2.60 -14.18 7.59
C SER A 281 1.29 -14.70 6.99
N LEU A 282 1.44 -15.31 5.82
CA LEU A 282 0.59 -16.33 5.22
C LEU A 282 -0.09 -17.24 6.28
N PRO A 283 -1.37 -17.63 6.12
CA PRO A 283 -1.90 -18.77 6.85
C PRO A 283 -1.18 -20.02 6.33
N VAL A 284 -0.20 -20.51 7.10
CA VAL A 284 0.26 -21.89 6.97
C VAL A 284 -0.91 -22.75 7.43
N ARG A 285 -1.67 -23.32 6.49
CA ARG A 285 -2.56 -24.45 6.79
C ARG A 285 -1.69 -25.57 7.36
N HIS A 286 -1.66 -25.72 8.68
CA HIS A 286 -1.35 -27.02 9.27
C HIS A 286 -2.57 -27.89 9.03
N GLY A 287 -2.35 -29.02 8.37
CA GLY A 287 -3.38 -30.00 8.08
C GLY A 287 -4.06 -30.48 9.35
N ILE A 288 -5.39 -30.53 9.27
CA ILE A 288 -6.23 -31.28 10.19
C ILE A 288 -5.87 -32.76 9.96
N SER A 289 -5.48 -33.44 11.03
CA SER A 289 -5.64 -34.90 11.20
C SER A 289 -6.64 -35.10 12.33
#